data_AF-A0A3D3JL35-F1
#
_entry.id   AF-A0A3D3JL35-F1
#
_cell.length_a   1.000
_cell.length_b   1.000
_cell.length_c   1.000
_cell.angle_alpha   90.00
_cell.angle_beta   90.00
_cell.angle_gamma   90.00
#
_symmetry.space_group_name_H-M   'P 1'
#
loop_
_entity.id
_entity.type
_entity.pdbx_description
1 polymer ?
#
loop_
_entity_poly.entity_id
_entity_poly.type
_entity_poly.pdbx_seq_one_letter_code
_entity_poly.pdbx_strand_id
1 'polypeptide(L)'
;MPIHVTIWNEFRHEKNNETIRGIYPDGIHNTIGTAVKQRLGDAVDINYATLDEPEHGLTQDVVDHTDVMLWWGHVAHHEVADEIVERVHQRVLKGMGLMVLHSSHYSKIFRRLMGTDCGLLWREAAELERIWCVNPGHPITNGLGTYIELDHSEMYGEHFDIPTP
;
A
#
# COMPACT_ATOMS: atom_id res chain seq x y z
N MET A 1 -16.23 -16.28 7.62
CA MET A 1 -16.55 -14.84 7.45
C MET A 1 -15.55 -14.29 6.45
N PRO A 2 -15.95 -13.38 5.54
CA PRO A 2 -15.00 -12.75 4.62
C PRO A 2 -13.92 -11.99 5.40
N ILE A 3 -12.74 -11.84 4.82
CA ILE A 3 -11.69 -10.96 5.35
C ILE A 3 -12.06 -9.53 4.97
N HIS A 4 -12.16 -8.64 5.94
CA HIS A 4 -12.44 -7.22 5.70
C HIS A 4 -11.15 -6.50 5.32
N VAL A 5 -11.08 -6.03 4.08
CA VAL A 5 -9.90 -5.38 3.50
C VAL A 5 -10.19 -3.91 3.25
N THR A 6 -9.43 -3.02 3.88
CA THR A 6 -9.49 -1.58 3.56
C THR A 6 -8.32 -1.21 2.67
N ILE A 7 -8.59 -0.67 1.49
CA ILE A 7 -7.58 -0.20 0.53
C ILE A 7 -7.54 1.32 0.59
N TRP A 8 -6.50 1.84 1.25
CA TRP A 8 -6.27 3.28 1.40
C TRP A 8 -5.38 3.80 0.28
N ASN A 9 -5.80 4.87 -0.38
CA ASN A 9 -5.04 5.54 -1.43
C ASN A 9 -5.02 7.05 -1.22
N GLU A 10 -3.84 7.65 -1.34
CA GLU A 10 -3.70 9.10 -1.27
C GLU A 10 -4.56 9.82 -2.32
N PHE A 11 -4.69 9.24 -3.51
CA PHE A 11 -5.59 9.69 -4.58
C PHE A 11 -5.39 11.16 -5.04
N ARG A 12 -4.16 11.68 -4.92
CA ARG A 12 -3.79 13.02 -5.40
C ARG A 12 -3.28 13.01 -6.83
N HIS A 13 -2.49 12.00 -7.21
CA HIS A 13 -1.90 11.91 -8.54
C HIS A 13 -2.96 11.74 -9.62
N GLU A 14 -3.90 10.82 -9.42
CA GLU A 14 -4.95 10.51 -10.39
C GLU A 14 -5.95 11.68 -10.59
N LYS A 15 -6.07 12.58 -9.61
CA LYS A 15 -6.88 13.81 -9.74
C LYS A 15 -6.16 14.92 -10.49
N ASN A 16 -4.83 15.00 -10.35
CA ASN A 16 -4.04 16.18 -10.76
C ASN A 16 -3.17 15.96 -11.99
N ASN A 17 -2.96 14.70 -12.42
CA ASN A 17 -2.14 14.36 -13.58
C ASN A 17 -2.96 13.57 -14.60
N GLU A 18 -3.18 14.15 -15.78
CA GLU A 18 -4.03 13.55 -16.81
C GLU A 18 -3.46 12.25 -17.38
N THR A 19 -2.14 12.11 -17.46
CA THR A 19 -1.49 10.87 -17.89
C THR A 19 -1.76 9.75 -16.89
N ILE A 20 -1.64 10.03 -15.59
CA ILE A 20 -1.93 9.05 -14.53
C ILE A 20 -3.42 8.71 -14.51
N ARG A 21 -4.30 9.71 -14.61
CA ARG A 21 -5.76 9.50 -14.74
C ARG A 21 -6.12 8.66 -15.96
N GLY A 22 -5.39 8.79 -17.06
CA GLY A 22 -5.57 7.95 -18.25
C GLY A 22 -5.29 6.47 -18.00
N ILE A 23 -4.45 6.13 -17.03
CA ILE A 23 -4.13 4.75 -16.61
C ILE A 23 -5.09 4.28 -15.51
N TYR A 24 -5.30 5.13 -14.50
CA TYR A 24 -6.13 4.85 -13.33
C TYR A 24 -7.28 5.86 -13.23
N PRO A 25 -8.31 5.75 -14.08
CA PRO A 25 -9.39 6.74 -14.14
C PRO A 25 -10.18 6.84 -12.83
N ASP A 26 -10.32 5.71 -12.13
CA ASP A 26 -11.01 5.60 -10.84
C ASP A 26 -10.02 5.44 -9.67
N GLY A 27 -8.73 5.69 -9.90
CA GLY A 27 -7.69 5.56 -8.88
C GLY A 27 -7.13 4.15 -8.69
N ILE A 28 -5.92 4.10 -8.12
CA ILE A 28 -5.17 2.85 -7.90
C ILE A 28 -5.94 1.90 -6.96
N HIS A 29 -6.54 2.43 -5.89
CA HIS A 29 -7.34 1.68 -4.93
C HIS A 29 -8.45 0.84 -5.59
N ASN A 30 -9.22 1.41 -6.53
CA ASN A 30 -10.27 0.67 -7.23
C ASN A 30 -9.71 -0.43 -8.13
N THR A 31 -8.55 -0.20 -8.75
CA THR A 31 -7.88 -1.21 -9.58
C THR A 31 -7.42 -2.39 -8.73
N ILE A 32 -6.77 -2.11 -7.59
CA ILE A 32 -6.36 -3.15 -6.63
C ILE A 32 -7.58 -3.90 -6.12
N GLY A 33 -8.62 -3.20 -5.67
CA GLY A 33 -9.82 -3.83 -5.13
C GLY A 33 -10.54 -4.71 -6.14
N THR A 34 -10.63 -4.26 -7.40
CA THR A 34 -11.18 -5.06 -8.50
C THR A 34 -10.37 -6.35 -8.70
N ALA A 35 -9.04 -6.26 -8.76
CA ALA A 35 -8.17 -7.43 -8.93
C ALA A 35 -8.28 -8.41 -7.75
N VAL A 36 -8.29 -7.91 -6.51
CA VAL A 36 -8.45 -8.72 -5.30
C VAL A 36 -9.80 -9.43 -5.30
N LYS A 37 -10.89 -8.72 -5.61
CA LYS A 37 -12.24 -9.30 -5.66
C LYS A 37 -12.39 -10.33 -6.79
N GLN A 38 -11.78 -10.10 -7.95
CA GLN A 38 -11.76 -11.08 -9.05
C GLN A 38 -11.06 -12.38 -8.66
N ARG A 39 -10.03 -12.32 -7.82
CA ARG A 39 -9.26 -13.49 -7.39
C ARG A 39 -9.88 -14.24 -6.21
N LEU A 40 -10.45 -13.51 -5.25
CA LEU A 40 -10.89 -14.07 -3.97
C LEU A 40 -12.42 -14.16 -3.83
N GLY A 41 -13.18 -13.50 -4.70
CA GLY A 41 -14.65 -13.54 -4.69
C GLY A 41 -15.22 -13.14 -3.33
N ASP A 42 -16.13 -13.95 -2.80
CA ASP A 42 -16.82 -13.72 -1.53
C ASP A 42 -15.95 -14.01 -0.29
N ALA A 43 -14.69 -14.42 -0.47
CA ALA A 43 -13.75 -14.59 0.65
C ALA A 43 -13.25 -13.25 1.21
N VAL A 44 -13.50 -12.14 0.52
CA VAL A 44 -13.09 -10.79 0.92
C VAL A 44 -14.25 -9.81 0.83
N ASP A 45 -14.25 -8.85 1.74
CA ASP A 45 -15.12 -7.68 1.71
C ASP A 45 -14.24 -6.44 1.63
N ILE A 46 -14.44 -5.60 0.61
CA ILE A 46 -13.51 -4.52 0.27
C ILE A 46 -14.14 -3.17 0.60
N ASN A 47 -13.43 -2.41 1.44
CA ASN A 47 -13.67 -1.01 1.71
C ASN A 47 -12.57 -0.15 1.05
N TYR A 48 -12.93 1.04 0.60
CA TYR A 48 -12.00 2.03 0.04
C TYR A 48 -11.97 3.26 0.93
N ALA A 49 -10.81 3.89 1.03
CA ALA A 49 -10.64 5.15 1.74
C ALA A 49 -9.58 6.00 1.05
N THR A 50 -9.76 7.32 1.07
CA THR A 50 -8.83 8.27 0.45
C THR A 50 -8.48 9.44 1.37
N LEU A 51 -7.34 10.10 1.09
CA LEU A 51 -6.81 11.17 1.94
C LEU A 51 -7.81 12.32 2.18
N ASP A 52 -8.58 12.69 1.15
CA ASP A 52 -9.46 13.87 1.18
C ASP A 52 -10.84 13.58 1.84
N GLU A 53 -11.12 12.34 2.24
CA GLU A 53 -12.33 12.01 2.99
C GLU A 53 -12.22 12.50 4.45
N PRO A 54 -13.36 12.69 5.15
CA PRO A 54 -13.33 12.94 6.60
C PRO A 54 -12.53 11.87 7.33
N GLU A 55 -11.62 12.29 8.21
CA GLU A 55 -10.69 11.38 8.91
C GLU A 55 -9.87 10.48 7.95
N HIS A 56 -9.65 10.94 6.72
CA HIS A 56 -9.00 10.20 5.64
C HIS A 56 -9.70 8.89 5.28
N GLY A 57 -11.02 8.81 5.56
CA GLY A 57 -11.85 7.60 5.40
C GLY A 57 -11.55 6.53 6.45
N LEU A 58 -10.72 6.83 7.45
CA LEU A 58 -10.22 5.87 8.44
C LEU A 58 -10.80 6.14 9.83
N THR A 59 -12.12 6.30 9.93
CA THR A 59 -12.81 6.44 11.22
C THR A 59 -12.50 5.27 12.16
N GLN A 60 -12.74 5.43 13.46
CA GLN A 60 -12.52 4.37 14.44
C GLN A 60 -13.22 3.06 14.05
N ASP A 61 -14.48 3.15 13.61
CA ASP A 61 -15.26 1.99 13.19
C ASP A 61 -14.65 1.29 11.97
N VAL A 62 -14.18 2.05 10.96
CA VAL A 62 -13.52 1.46 9.78
C VAL A 62 -12.26 0.72 10.18
N VAL A 63 -11.41 1.34 11.01
CA VAL A 63 -10.15 0.75 11.44
C VAL A 63 -10.39 -0.50 12.31
N ASP A 64 -11.37 -0.46 13.22
CA ASP A 64 -11.68 -1.60 14.08
C ASP A 64 -12.20 -2.81 13.29
N HIS A 65 -13.02 -2.58 12.26
CA HIS A 65 -13.56 -3.63 11.39
C HIS A 65 -12.60 -4.09 10.29
N THR A 66 -11.43 -3.45 10.12
CA THR A 66 -10.45 -3.86 9.11
C THR A 66 -9.59 -5.01 9.62
N ASP A 67 -9.55 -6.11 8.87
CA ASP A 67 -8.64 -7.23 9.13
C ASP A 67 -7.27 -6.99 8.48
N VAL A 68 -7.27 -6.48 7.24
CA VAL A 68 -6.05 -6.14 6.49
C VAL A 68 -6.20 -4.78 5.82
N MET A 69 -5.24 -3.89 6.07
CA MET A 69 -5.16 -2.59 5.43
C MET A 69 -4.09 -2.59 4.34
N LEU A 70 -4.43 -2.13 3.15
CA LEU A 70 -3.47 -1.79 2.10
C LEU A 70 -3.26 -0.28 2.11
N TRP A 71 -2.01 0.18 1.98
CA TRP A 71 -1.67 1.58 2.03
C TRP A 71 -0.83 1.99 0.81
N TRP A 72 -1.37 2.90 0.00
CA TRP A 72 -0.64 3.59 -1.05
C TRP A 72 -0.65 5.11 -0.84
N GLY A 73 0.52 5.75 -0.81
CA GLY A 73 0.66 7.20 -0.79
C GLY A 73 2.03 7.66 -1.28
N HIS A 74 2.15 8.94 -1.66
CA HIS A 74 3.34 9.49 -2.28
C HIS A 74 3.62 10.95 -1.89
N VAL A 75 2.83 11.92 -2.37
CA VAL A 75 3.20 13.36 -2.30
C VAL A 75 2.64 14.06 -1.07
N ALA A 76 1.66 13.44 -0.40
CA ALA A 76 0.93 14.05 0.71
C ALA A 76 1.02 13.22 2.01
N HIS A 77 2.08 12.43 2.20
CA HIS A 77 2.33 11.70 3.45
C HIS A 77 2.24 12.57 4.71
N HIS A 78 2.68 13.82 4.59
CA HIS A 78 2.68 14.80 5.68
C HIS A 78 1.27 15.28 6.06
N GLU A 79 0.30 15.20 5.15
CA GLU A 79 -1.09 15.64 5.35
C GLU A 79 -1.93 14.63 6.15
N VAL A 80 -1.49 13.36 6.24
CA VAL A 80 -2.17 12.36 7.07
C VAL A 80 -2.05 12.77 8.54
N ALA A 81 -3.18 13.02 9.20
CA ALA A 81 -3.21 13.49 10.58
C ALA A 81 -2.60 12.45 11.55
N ASP A 82 -1.82 12.92 12.51
CA ASP A 82 -1.08 12.05 13.43
C ASP A 82 -2.02 11.19 14.29
N GLU A 83 -3.22 11.67 14.60
CA GLU A 83 -4.25 10.90 15.30
C GLU A 83 -4.74 9.68 14.49
N ILE A 84 -4.80 9.80 13.16
CA ILE A 84 -5.16 8.71 12.26
C ILE A 84 -4.02 7.70 12.16
N VAL A 85 -2.77 8.20 12.10
CA VAL A 85 -1.57 7.33 12.15
C VAL A 85 -1.55 6.54 13.44
N GLU A 86 -1.79 7.16 14.59
CA GLU A 86 -1.78 6.48 15.88
C GLU A 86 -2.92 5.44 15.97
N ARG A 87 -4.11 5.76 15.48
CA ARG A 87 -5.24 4.82 15.41
C ARG A 87 -4.88 3.56 14.61
N VAL A 88 -4.33 3.73 13.40
CA VAL A 88 -3.89 2.62 12.54
C VAL A 88 -2.75 1.85 13.20
N HIS A 89 -1.75 2.54 13.76
CA HIS A 89 -0.62 1.95 14.46
C HIS A 89 -1.07 1.05 15.62
N GLN A 90 -1.96 1.54 16.48
CA GLN A 90 -2.53 0.74 17.57
C GLN A 90 -3.30 -0.48 17.07
N ARG A 91 -4.03 -0.34 15.95
CA ARG A 91 -4.78 -1.45 15.36
C ARG A 91 -3.86 -2.52 14.76
N VAL A 92 -2.75 -2.13 14.14
CA VAL A 92 -1.69 -3.05 13.66
C VAL A 92 -1.06 -3.81 14.83
N LEU A 93 -0.70 -3.11 15.92
CA LEU A 93 -0.15 -3.76 17.13
C LEU A 93 -1.14 -4.75 17.78
N LYS A 94 -2.45 -4.56 17.56
CA LYS A 94 -3.52 -5.48 18.00
C LYS A 94 -3.83 -6.60 16.99
N GLY A 95 -3.07 -6.71 15.90
CA GLY A 95 -3.13 -7.83 14.97
C GLY A 95 -3.83 -7.57 13.64
N MET A 96 -4.17 -6.33 13.29
CA MET A 96 -4.56 -6.00 11.91
C MET A 96 -3.34 -6.13 10.99
N GLY A 97 -3.51 -6.80 9.85
CA GLY A 97 -2.49 -6.85 8.81
C GLY A 97 -2.31 -5.49 8.14
N LEU A 98 -1.08 -5.15 7.78
CA LEU A 98 -0.77 -3.95 7.00
C LEU A 98 0.11 -4.33 5.81
N MET A 99 -0.29 -3.91 4.61
CA MET A 99 0.46 -4.06 3.38
C MET A 99 0.79 -2.67 2.82
N VAL A 100 2.05 -2.29 2.94
CA VAL A 100 2.57 -1.00 2.50
C VAL A 100 3.08 -1.11 1.07
N LEU A 101 2.63 -0.24 0.18
CA LEU A 101 2.88 -0.34 -1.25
C LEU A 101 3.76 0.80 -1.75
N HIS A 102 4.86 0.45 -2.44
CA HIS A 102 5.68 1.37 -3.23
C HIS A 102 6.16 2.59 -2.41
N SER A 103 5.89 3.82 -2.87
CA SER A 103 6.24 5.11 -2.24
C SER A 103 5.70 5.29 -0.81
N SER A 104 4.84 4.39 -0.35
CA SER A 104 4.39 4.33 1.05
C SER A 104 5.48 3.93 2.03
N HIS A 105 6.67 3.55 1.56
CA HIS A 105 7.85 3.45 2.43
C HIS A 105 8.13 4.78 3.17
N TYR A 106 7.73 5.93 2.64
CA TYR A 106 7.80 7.22 3.36
C TYR A 106 6.54 7.59 4.16
N SER A 107 5.52 6.73 4.20
CA SER A 107 4.30 7.02 4.95
C SER A 107 4.57 7.12 6.45
N LYS A 108 3.84 8.02 7.13
CA LYS A 108 3.95 8.19 8.58
C LYS A 108 3.73 6.87 9.32
N ILE A 109 2.75 6.06 8.91
CA ILE A 109 2.45 4.78 9.53
C ILE A 109 3.58 3.76 9.37
N PHE A 110 4.21 3.66 8.18
CA PHE A 110 5.31 2.73 7.97
C PHE A 110 6.55 3.14 8.76
N ARG A 111 6.95 4.42 8.70
CA ARG A 111 8.07 4.94 9.51
C ARG A 111 7.82 4.77 11.00
N ARG A 112 6.59 4.96 11.46
CA ARG A 112 6.21 4.76 12.87
C ARG A 112 6.40 3.32 13.33
N LEU A 113 6.12 2.34 12.46
CA LEU A 113 6.28 0.90 12.74
C LEU A 113 7.74 0.45 12.64
N MET A 114 8.49 0.99 11.67
CA MET A 114 9.90 0.63 11.44
C MET A 114 10.85 1.32 12.43
N GLY A 115 10.53 2.52 12.89
CA GLY A 115 11.41 3.27 13.80
C GLY A 115 12.67 3.83 13.13
N THR A 116 12.68 3.91 11.80
CA THR A 116 13.77 4.42 10.95
C THR A 116 13.25 5.50 9.98
N ASP A 117 14.13 6.04 9.14
CA ASP A 117 13.72 7.02 8.14
C ASP A 117 13.05 6.39 6.91
N CYS A 118 13.25 5.09 6.71
CA CYS A 118 12.76 4.34 5.54
C CYS A 118 13.21 4.99 4.23
N GLY A 119 14.37 5.66 4.25
CA GLY A 119 14.96 6.29 3.08
C GLY A 119 15.64 5.29 2.17
N LEU A 120 15.67 5.60 0.87
CA LEU A 120 16.29 4.80 -0.19
C LEU A 120 16.72 5.68 -1.37
N LEU A 121 17.57 5.13 -2.25
CA LEU A 121 17.88 5.75 -3.54
C LEU A 121 16.72 5.53 -4.51
N TRP A 122 16.41 6.51 -5.36
CA TRP A 122 15.34 6.35 -6.35
C TRP A 122 15.68 6.97 -7.71
N ARG A 123 15.05 6.47 -8.77
CA ARG A 123 15.13 7.02 -10.12
C ARG A 123 13.90 6.65 -10.95
N GLU A 124 13.22 7.65 -11.50
CA GLU A 124 12.12 7.49 -12.44
C GLU A 124 12.66 7.58 -13.89
N ALA A 125 12.86 6.43 -14.54
CA ALA A 125 13.41 6.36 -15.89
C ALA A 125 12.77 5.28 -16.79
N ALA A 126 11.62 4.73 -16.38
CA ALA A 126 10.91 3.66 -17.09
C ALA A 126 11.82 2.47 -17.44
N GLU A 127 12.60 2.01 -16.47
CA GLU A 127 13.53 0.91 -16.65
C GLU A 127 12.88 -0.43 -16.28
N LEU A 128 13.43 -1.52 -16.81
CA LEU A 128 12.99 -2.87 -16.49
C LEU A 128 13.31 -3.22 -15.04
N GLU A 129 12.33 -3.78 -14.34
CA GLU A 129 12.49 -4.35 -13.00
C GLU A 129 12.25 -5.85 -13.03
N ARG A 130 13.14 -6.62 -12.39
CA ARG A 130 12.94 -8.05 -12.15
C ARG A 130 12.98 -8.34 -10.66
N ILE A 131 11.84 -8.75 -10.12
CA ILE A 131 11.63 -9.08 -8.71
C ILE A 131 11.87 -10.58 -8.54
N TRP A 132 12.99 -10.96 -7.94
CA TRP A 132 13.37 -12.37 -7.76
C TRP A 132 12.71 -13.00 -6.52
N CYS A 133 12.20 -14.22 -6.67
CA CYS A 133 11.70 -15.02 -5.56
C CYS A 133 12.86 -15.65 -4.78
N VAL A 134 13.27 -15.01 -3.68
CA VAL A 134 14.37 -15.52 -2.82
C VAL A 134 13.90 -16.50 -1.74
N ASN A 135 12.59 -16.59 -1.49
CA ASN A 135 11.98 -17.57 -0.60
C ASN A 135 10.77 -18.24 -1.28
N PRO A 136 10.99 -19.29 -2.09
CA PRO A 136 9.91 -19.97 -2.82
C PRO A 136 8.97 -20.82 -1.93
N GLY A 137 9.32 -21.04 -0.66
CA GLY A 137 8.46 -21.77 0.29
C GLY A 137 7.44 -20.89 1.02
N HIS A 138 7.45 -19.57 0.80
CA HIS A 138 6.60 -18.63 1.51
C HIS A 138 5.17 -18.60 0.92
N PRO A 139 4.09 -18.51 1.73
CA PRO A 139 2.72 -18.49 1.19
C PRO A 139 2.43 -17.35 0.20
N ILE A 140 3.10 -16.20 0.34
CA ILE A 140 2.98 -15.06 -0.61
C ILE A 140 3.47 -15.44 -2.01
N THR A 141 4.43 -16.37 -2.13
CA THR A 141 5.04 -16.75 -3.40
C THR A 141 4.36 -17.96 -4.05
N ASN A 142 3.29 -18.48 -3.44
CA ASN A 142 2.51 -19.60 -3.99
C ASN A 142 1.97 -19.27 -5.39
N GLY A 143 2.32 -20.09 -6.37
CA GLY A 143 1.89 -19.91 -7.76
C GLY A 143 2.70 -18.88 -8.56
N LEU A 144 3.69 -18.23 -7.95
CA LEU A 144 4.64 -17.39 -8.67
C LEU A 144 5.77 -18.24 -9.27
N GLY A 145 6.35 -17.75 -10.37
CA GLY A 145 7.58 -18.30 -10.93
C GLY A 145 8.82 -17.87 -10.14
N THR A 146 10.00 -18.06 -10.72
CA THR A 146 11.28 -17.64 -10.12
C THR A 146 11.42 -16.13 -9.99
N TYR A 147 10.67 -15.36 -10.79
CA TYR A 147 10.64 -13.90 -10.74
C TYR A 147 9.34 -13.34 -11.32
N ILE A 148 9.06 -12.08 -11.01
CA ILE A 148 8.12 -11.21 -11.73
C ILE A 148 8.95 -10.19 -12.50
N GLU A 149 8.53 -9.87 -13.72
CA GLU A 149 9.19 -8.87 -14.56
C GLU A 149 8.19 -7.75 -14.89
N LEU A 150 8.64 -6.51 -14.73
CA LEU A 150 7.90 -5.30 -15.07
C LEU A 150 8.74 -4.55 -16.10
N ASP A 151 8.18 -4.32 -17.29
CA ASP A 151 8.91 -3.67 -18.39
C ASP A 151 9.35 -2.25 -18.03
N HIS A 152 8.51 -1.52 -17.28
CA HIS A 152 8.77 -0.17 -16.83
C HIS A 152 8.37 -0.01 -15.36
N SER A 153 9.34 0.34 -14.52
CA SER A 153 9.15 0.67 -13.10
C SER A 153 10.05 1.83 -12.68
N GLU A 154 9.72 2.46 -11.56
CA GLU A 154 10.64 3.35 -10.84
C GLU A 154 11.64 2.48 -10.08
N MET A 155 12.93 2.81 -10.18
CA MET A 155 13.97 2.08 -9.47
C MET A 155 14.04 2.58 -8.03
N TYR A 156 13.89 1.68 -7.06
CA TYR A 156 14.33 1.88 -5.68
C TYR A 156 15.58 1.06 -5.39
N GLY A 157 16.57 1.69 -4.77
CA GLY A 157 17.91 1.16 -4.60
C GLY A 157 18.37 1.20 -3.15
N GLU A 158 19.14 0.17 -2.79
CA GLU A 158 19.84 0.09 -1.52
C GLU A 158 20.83 1.26 -1.33
N HIS A 159 21.10 1.72 -0.09
CA HIS A 159 20.58 1.16 1.16
C HIS A 159 19.14 1.61 1.47
N PHE A 160 18.25 0.65 1.74
CA PHE A 160 16.91 0.91 2.27
C PHE A 160 16.93 0.87 3.81
N ASP A 161 16.74 2.03 4.44
CA ASP A 161 16.84 2.22 5.89
C ASP A 161 15.63 1.64 6.65
N ILE A 162 15.59 0.31 6.79
CA ILE A 162 14.61 -0.43 7.59
C ILE A 162 15.31 -1.34 8.62
N PRO A 163 14.66 -1.70 9.74
CA PRO A 163 15.20 -2.65 10.69
C PRO A 163 15.52 -4.00 10.03
N THR A 164 16.48 -4.72 10.61
CA THR A 164 16.74 -6.11 10.20
C THR A 164 15.50 -6.98 10.49
N PRO A 165 15.00 -7.75 9.50
CA PRO A 165 13.85 -8.64 9.65
C PRO A 165 14.00 -9.71 10.73
#